data_AF-C5BNI7-F1
#
_entry.id   AF-C5BNI7-F1
#
_cell.length_a   1.000
_cell.length_b   1.000
_cell.length_c   1.000
_cell.angle_alpha   90.00
_cell.angle_beta   90.00
_cell.angle_gamma   90.00
#
_symmetry.space_group_name_H-M   'P 1'
#
loop_
_entity.id
_entity.type
_entity.pdbx_description
1 polymer ?
#
loop_
_entity_poly.entity_id
_entity_poly.type
_entity_poly.pdbx_seq_one_letter_code
_entity_poly.pdbx_strand_id
1 'polypeptide(L)'
;MKQGEFEYSVQTGENLLAVARRFRVTLNELLSANPRYRADPDCVRGGDRLIIPTAKLDDTLVRFGDVSAANQTDCCNLPLGDVDWLVPSEGRLTFELAGSEIRGRFFSRKPHVPDATSGVVIGRGYCLRDRSEQEIFNDLREACVDAVDARSLASCRHLTGAKARKFLQDMGYHRIEITPESQYRLFHILFNELIGAVLRIARRLDVVEKYGSVDWHSLDQPVKDLVVDLHYTGDYTNATFERIQPALVSANRNDLLHVISDQYYWVELRNTPFERFDARKRYLIKAAEAQTTTESTP
;
A
#
# COMPACT_ATOMS: atom_id res chain seq x y z
N MET A 1 31.24 -3.56 22.70
CA MET A 1 30.80 -3.89 21.33
C MET A 1 30.53 -5.38 21.29
N LYS A 2 29.30 -5.80 20.97
CA LYS A 2 28.97 -7.23 20.82
C LYS A 2 29.55 -7.71 19.48
N GLN A 3 30.09 -8.93 19.46
CA GLN A 3 30.61 -9.53 18.22
C GLN A 3 29.47 -9.63 17.19
N GLY A 4 29.65 -8.99 16.03
CA GLY A 4 28.71 -9.08 14.91
C GLY A 4 27.81 -7.86 14.71
N GLU A 5 28.29 -6.64 14.97
CA GLU A 5 27.63 -5.39 14.59
C GLU A 5 28.68 -4.43 13.99
N PHE A 6 28.33 -3.67 12.95
CA PHE A 6 29.18 -2.59 12.42
C PHE A 6 28.39 -1.29 12.20
N GLU A 7 29.09 -0.17 12.23
CA GLU A 7 28.48 1.16 12.10
C GLU A 7 28.41 1.58 10.61
N TYR A 8 27.25 2.06 10.18
CA TYR A 8 26.99 2.54 8.83
C TYR A 8 26.43 3.96 8.84
N SER A 9 26.97 4.83 7.98
CA SER A 9 26.43 6.18 7.79
C SER A 9 25.38 6.19 6.67
N VAL A 10 24.16 6.58 7.02
CA VAL A 10 23.01 6.68 6.11
C VAL A 10 23.33 7.66 4.98
N GLN A 11 23.09 7.27 3.74
CA GLN A 11 23.30 8.15 2.58
C GLN A 11 22.17 9.18 2.48
N THR A 12 22.44 10.34 1.88
CA THR A 12 21.42 11.39 1.69
C THR A 12 20.23 10.85 0.88
N GLY A 13 19.04 10.87 1.48
CA GLY A 13 17.81 10.34 0.88
C GLY A 13 17.55 8.84 1.10
N GLU A 14 18.45 8.13 1.80
CA GLU A 14 18.28 6.74 2.17
C GLU A 14 17.42 6.62 3.45
N ASN A 15 16.48 5.66 3.49
CA ASN A 15 15.64 5.40 4.66
C ASN A 15 15.99 4.06 5.32
N LEU A 16 15.49 3.79 6.53
CA LEU A 16 15.85 2.57 7.28
C LEU A 16 15.50 1.28 6.55
N LEU A 17 14.43 1.28 5.76
CA LEU A 17 14.03 0.13 4.96
C LEU A 17 15.04 -0.15 3.84
N ALA A 18 15.53 0.89 3.16
CA ALA A 18 16.58 0.78 2.15
C ALA A 18 17.90 0.30 2.76
N VAL A 19 18.27 0.79 3.95
CA VAL A 19 19.45 0.32 4.69
C VAL A 19 19.30 -1.15 5.09
N ALA A 20 18.15 -1.54 5.64
CA ALA A 20 17.88 -2.92 6.03
C ALA A 20 18.02 -3.87 4.83
N ARG A 21 17.43 -3.49 3.69
CA ARG A 21 17.53 -4.22 2.41
C ARG A 21 18.99 -4.34 1.94
N ARG A 22 19.76 -3.25 2.01
CA ARG A 22 21.17 -3.20 1.60
C ARG A 22 22.02 -4.21 2.37
N PHE A 23 21.79 -4.34 3.66
CA PHE A 23 22.57 -5.21 4.54
C PHE A 23 21.95 -6.58 4.79
N ARG A 24 20.86 -6.90 4.09
CA ARG A 24 20.14 -8.18 4.21
C ARG A 24 19.73 -8.50 5.65
N VAL A 25 19.32 -7.47 6.38
CA VAL A 25 18.73 -7.57 7.73
C VAL A 25 17.27 -7.15 7.64
N THR A 26 16.43 -7.66 8.51
CA THR A 26 15.05 -7.18 8.59
C THR A 26 15.00 -5.79 9.20
N LEU A 27 13.95 -5.01 8.88
CA LEU A 27 13.74 -3.69 9.50
C LEU A 27 13.63 -3.81 11.02
N ASN A 28 13.00 -4.87 11.53
CA ASN A 28 12.89 -5.11 12.97
C ASN A 28 14.24 -5.44 13.63
N GLU A 29 15.11 -6.21 12.98
CA GLU A 29 16.48 -6.44 13.47
C GLU A 29 17.29 -5.15 13.47
N LEU A 30 17.19 -4.36 12.40
CA LEU A 30 17.83 -3.05 12.31
C LEU A 30 17.32 -2.08 13.39
N LEU A 31 16.00 -2.01 13.63
CA LEU A 31 15.38 -1.18 14.67
C LEU A 31 15.68 -1.67 16.09
N SER A 32 15.86 -2.98 16.27
CA SER A 32 16.29 -3.55 17.56
C SER A 32 17.74 -3.19 17.88
N ALA A 33 18.60 -3.14 16.87
CA ALA A 33 19.97 -2.64 17.00
C ALA A 33 20.04 -1.10 17.11
N ASN A 34 19.00 -0.38 16.67
CA ASN A 34 18.92 1.08 16.72
C ASN A 34 17.65 1.60 17.42
N PRO A 35 17.51 1.41 18.76
CA PRO A 35 16.27 1.73 19.48
C PRO A 35 15.80 3.18 19.36
N ARG A 36 16.70 4.14 19.07
CA ARG A 36 16.36 5.56 18.89
C ARG A 36 15.39 5.83 17.74
N TYR A 37 15.38 4.96 16.73
CA TYR A 37 14.47 5.06 15.59
C TYR A 37 13.24 4.16 15.72
N ARG A 38 13.10 3.44 16.84
CA ARG A 38 11.98 2.50 17.04
C ARG A 38 10.65 3.23 17.24
N ALA A 39 10.68 4.39 17.87
CA ALA A 39 9.49 5.22 18.09
C ALA A 39 9.11 6.03 16.84
N ASP A 40 10.09 6.39 16.01
CA ASP A 40 9.90 7.13 14.76
C ASP A 40 10.97 6.71 13.73
N PRO A 41 10.68 5.70 12.87
CA PRO A 41 11.62 5.23 11.85
C PRO A 41 11.93 6.23 10.73
N ASP A 42 11.05 7.21 10.51
CA ASP A 42 11.15 8.19 9.42
C ASP A 42 12.00 9.40 9.78
N CYS A 43 12.39 9.55 11.05
CA CYS A 43 13.29 10.62 11.47
C CYS A 43 14.76 10.38 11.06
N VAL A 44 15.09 9.25 10.43
CA VAL A 44 16.44 8.97 9.92
C VAL A 44 16.83 9.97 8.82
N ARG A 45 18.03 10.55 8.92
CA ARG A 45 18.55 11.53 7.95
C ARG A 45 19.88 11.08 7.36
N GLY A 46 20.19 11.60 6.17
CA GLY A 46 21.51 11.41 5.58
C GLY A 46 22.61 11.93 6.51
N GLY A 47 23.59 11.09 6.79
CA GLY A 47 24.67 11.33 7.76
C GLY A 47 24.47 10.65 9.12
N ASP A 48 23.27 10.16 9.41
CA ASP A 48 22.99 9.43 10.65
C ASP A 48 23.77 8.12 10.72
N ARG A 49 24.24 7.75 11.92
CA ARG A 49 25.01 6.52 12.14
C ARG A 49 24.14 5.39 12.69
N LEU A 50 23.98 4.33 11.92
CA LEU A 50 23.22 3.12 12.29
C LEU A 50 24.15 1.99 12.68
N ILE A 51 23.75 1.22 13.69
CA ILE A 51 24.34 -0.06 14.05
C ILE A 51 23.67 -1.12 13.18
N ILE A 52 24.42 -1.70 12.25
CA ILE A 52 23.94 -2.79 11.40
C ILE A 52 24.31 -4.11 12.09
N PRO A 53 23.34 -4.94 12.50
CA PRO A 53 23.65 -6.28 12.98
C PRO A 53 24.15 -7.11 11.80
N THR A 54 25.38 -7.63 11.84
CA THR A 54 25.77 -8.70 10.91
C THR A 54 25.04 -9.95 11.33
N ALA A 55 24.12 -10.41 10.48
CA ALA A 55 23.64 -11.77 10.54
C ALA A 55 24.87 -12.69 10.56
N LYS A 56 25.06 -13.46 11.63
CA LYS A 56 26.02 -14.56 11.60
C LYS A 56 25.57 -15.49 10.49
N LEU A 57 26.32 -15.55 9.40
CA LEU A 57 26.30 -16.71 8.51
C LEU A 57 26.76 -17.88 9.39
N ASP A 58 25.81 -18.68 9.88
CA ASP A 58 26.17 -19.99 10.42
C ASP A 58 26.57 -20.87 9.23
N ASP A 59 27.78 -21.39 9.33
CA ASP A 59 28.60 -22.05 8.31
C ASP A 59 28.14 -23.50 8.02
N THR A 60 26.82 -23.73 7.94
CA THR A 60 26.28 -24.93 7.28
C THR A 60 26.17 -24.68 5.78
N LEU A 61 27.33 -24.82 5.15
CA LEU A 61 27.56 -24.89 3.71
C LEU A 61 26.48 -25.69 2.95
N VAL A 62 25.55 -25.00 2.27
CA VAL A 62 24.97 -25.55 1.04
C VAL A 62 25.87 -25.13 -0.10
N ARG A 63 26.77 -26.03 -0.48
CA ARG A 63 27.63 -25.89 -1.67
C ARG A 63 26.73 -25.78 -2.90
N PHE A 64 26.80 -24.65 -3.59
CA PHE A 64 26.31 -24.53 -4.97
C PHE A 64 27.22 -25.35 -5.88
N GLY A 65 26.82 -26.59 -6.14
CA GLY A 65 27.55 -27.51 -7.00
C GLY A 65 26.91 -28.88 -7.02
N ASP A 66 25.72 -28.97 -7.62
CA ASP A 66 25.43 -29.91 -8.69
C ASP A 66 23.96 -29.76 -9.12
N VAL A 67 23.79 -29.54 -10.42
CA VAL A 67 22.51 -29.35 -11.09
C VAL A 67 21.85 -30.70 -11.27
N SER A 68 20.83 -31.02 -10.46
CA SER A 68 19.71 -31.89 -10.87
C SER A 68 18.64 -31.99 -9.77
N ALA A 69 17.43 -31.47 -10.06
CA ALA A 69 16.14 -31.82 -9.46
C ALA A 69 15.95 -31.67 -7.93
N ALA A 70 15.42 -30.52 -7.47
CA ALA A 70 14.48 -30.35 -6.33
C ALA A 70 14.23 -28.85 -6.07
N ASN A 71 13.10 -28.31 -6.51
CA ASN A 71 11.87 -28.01 -5.73
C ASN A 71 11.79 -26.59 -5.13
N GLN A 72 11.29 -25.69 -5.97
CA GLN A 72 10.21 -24.73 -5.73
C GLN A 72 9.40 -24.91 -4.42
N THR A 73 9.85 -24.38 -3.28
CA THR A 73 8.94 -24.00 -2.17
C THR A 73 9.74 -23.23 -1.10
N ASP A 74 9.39 -21.96 -0.86
CA ASP A 74 9.51 -21.32 0.48
C ASP A 74 8.87 -19.93 0.56
N CYS A 75 8.20 -19.48 -0.52
CA CYS A 75 7.23 -18.38 -0.46
C CYS A 75 5.78 -18.88 -0.27
N CYS A 76 5.55 -20.19 -0.05
CA CYS A 76 4.24 -20.82 -0.28
C CYS A 76 3.63 -21.55 0.92
N ASN A 77 4.13 -21.40 2.15
CA ASN A 77 3.61 -22.15 3.31
C ASN A 77 3.36 -21.24 4.52
N LEU A 78 2.42 -20.29 4.38
CA LEU A 78 1.62 -19.84 5.52
C LEU A 78 0.40 -20.76 5.61
N PRO A 79 0.09 -21.35 6.78
CA PRO A 79 -1.01 -22.30 6.92
C PRO A 79 -2.33 -21.64 6.52
N LEU A 80 -3.09 -22.31 5.64
CA LEU A 80 -4.40 -21.91 5.11
C LEU A 80 -5.53 -21.75 6.17
N GLY A 81 -5.19 -21.80 7.46
CA GLY A 81 -6.16 -21.88 8.56
C GLY A 81 -6.59 -20.53 9.14
N ASP A 82 -5.87 -19.45 8.89
CA ASP A 82 -6.22 -18.14 9.45
C ASP A 82 -5.98 -17.03 8.41
N VAL A 83 -7.05 -16.59 7.75
CA VAL A 83 -7.02 -15.56 6.69
C VAL A 83 -7.21 -14.14 7.25
N ASP A 84 -7.21 -13.99 8.58
CA ASP A 84 -7.35 -12.70 9.27
C ASP A 84 -6.29 -11.67 8.84
N TRP A 85 -5.09 -12.14 8.45
CA TRP A 85 -4.03 -11.27 7.93
C TRP A 85 -4.34 -10.64 6.57
N LEU A 86 -5.27 -11.21 5.78
CA LEU A 86 -5.61 -10.70 4.44
C LEU A 86 -6.34 -9.36 4.50
N VAL A 87 -6.86 -9.00 5.67
CA VAL A 87 -7.47 -7.69 5.91
C VAL A 87 -6.38 -6.75 6.43
N PRO A 88 -5.98 -5.71 5.68
CA PRO A 88 -4.94 -4.82 6.14
C PRO A 88 -5.42 -3.96 7.31
N SER A 89 -4.49 -3.61 8.20
CA SER A 89 -4.72 -2.66 9.31
C SER A 89 -4.85 -1.22 8.82
N GLU A 90 -4.24 -0.91 7.68
CA GLU A 90 -4.29 0.38 6.99
C GLU A 90 -4.84 0.20 5.57
N GLY A 91 -5.62 1.17 5.09
CA GLY A 91 -6.23 1.11 3.77
C GLY A 91 -7.34 0.08 3.63
N ARG A 92 -7.93 -0.38 4.74
CA ARG A 92 -8.98 -1.41 4.74
C ARG A 92 -10.14 -1.03 3.83
N LEU A 93 -10.60 0.22 3.92
CA LEU A 93 -11.69 0.74 3.11
C LEU A 93 -11.40 0.58 1.61
N THR A 94 -10.22 1.02 1.16
CA THR A 94 -9.82 0.93 -0.25
C THR A 94 -9.62 -0.51 -0.68
N PHE A 95 -8.99 -1.35 0.17
CA PHE A 95 -8.76 -2.77 -0.11
C PHE A 95 -10.07 -3.53 -0.37
N GLU A 96 -11.05 -3.35 0.51
CA GLU A 96 -12.35 -4.02 0.44
C GLU A 96 -13.16 -3.57 -0.79
N LEU A 97 -13.10 -2.29 -1.15
CA LEU A 97 -13.86 -1.72 -2.27
C LEU A 97 -13.17 -1.83 -3.63
N ALA A 98 -11.88 -2.16 -3.69
CA ALA A 98 -11.12 -2.24 -4.93
C ALA A 98 -11.29 -3.58 -5.67
N GLY A 99 -11.91 -4.59 -5.07
CA GLY A 99 -12.08 -5.91 -5.71
C GLY A 99 -12.72 -6.96 -4.82
N SER A 100 -12.56 -8.24 -5.16
CA SER A 100 -13.12 -9.36 -4.40
C SER A 100 -12.25 -10.62 -4.50
N GLU A 101 -12.26 -11.43 -3.43
CA GLU A 101 -11.75 -12.81 -3.48
C GLU A 101 -12.77 -13.79 -4.05
N ILE A 102 -14.04 -13.38 -4.17
CA ILE A 102 -15.10 -14.21 -4.72
C ILE A 102 -14.94 -14.24 -6.23
N ARG A 103 -14.92 -15.45 -6.80
CA ARG A 103 -14.87 -15.64 -8.26
C ARG A 103 -16.07 -14.95 -8.91
N GLY A 104 -15.80 -14.15 -9.94
CA GLY A 104 -16.83 -13.39 -10.63
C GLY A 104 -16.25 -12.14 -11.29
N ARG A 105 -17.13 -11.20 -11.63
CA ARG A 105 -16.77 -9.94 -12.31
C ARG A 105 -15.71 -9.13 -11.56
N PHE A 106 -15.74 -9.15 -10.23
CA PHE A 106 -14.86 -8.34 -9.37
C PHE A 106 -13.67 -9.13 -8.80
N PHE A 107 -13.42 -10.35 -9.29
CA PHE A 107 -12.31 -11.16 -8.81
C PHE A 107 -10.96 -10.50 -9.17
N SER A 108 -10.20 -10.09 -8.15
CA SER A 108 -9.07 -9.16 -8.33
C SER A 108 -7.72 -9.82 -8.56
N ARG A 109 -7.55 -11.12 -8.22
CA ARG A 109 -6.25 -11.80 -8.37
C ARG A 109 -5.89 -12.15 -9.82
N LYS A 110 -6.73 -11.82 -10.80
CA LYS A 110 -6.44 -11.96 -12.24
C LYS A 110 -6.31 -10.59 -12.91
N PRO A 111 -5.36 -10.44 -13.86
CA PRO A 111 -5.16 -9.19 -14.55
C PRO A 111 -6.36 -8.91 -15.46
N HIS A 112 -6.88 -7.68 -15.38
CA HIS A 112 -8.03 -7.26 -16.15
C HIS A 112 -7.93 -5.77 -16.52
N VAL A 113 -8.85 -5.29 -17.36
CA VAL A 113 -8.91 -3.88 -17.78
C VAL A 113 -10.30 -3.35 -17.42
N PRO A 114 -10.44 -2.61 -16.29
CA PRO A 114 -11.73 -2.18 -15.74
C PRO A 114 -12.60 -1.39 -16.70
N ASP A 115 -12.02 -0.44 -17.44
CA ASP A 115 -12.74 0.47 -18.33
C ASP A 115 -11.94 0.81 -19.60
N ALA A 116 -12.47 1.72 -20.43
CA ALA A 116 -11.88 2.07 -21.72
C ALA A 116 -10.61 2.93 -21.63
N THR A 117 -10.39 3.59 -20.50
CA THR A 117 -9.27 4.51 -20.25
C THR A 117 -8.21 3.90 -19.32
N SER A 118 -8.59 2.94 -18.48
CA SER A 118 -7.70 2.21 -17.59
C SER A 118 -6.68 1.36 -18.37
N GLY A 119 -5.52 1.14 -17.74
CA GLY A 119 -4.62 0.08 -18.15
C GLY A 119 -4.97 -1.27 -17.55
N VAL A 120 -4.04 -2.21 -17.68
CA VAL A 120 -4.11 -3.50 -16.98
C VAL A 120 -4.00 -3.27 -15.48
N VAL A 121 -4.91 -3.85 -14.72
CA VAL A 121 -4.96 -3.82 -13.26
C VAL A 121 -4.86 -5.25 -12.74
N ILE A 122 -4.03 -5.44 -11.71
CA ILE A 122 -3.85 -6.72 -11.00
C ILE A 122 -3.98 -6.49 -9.49
N GLY A 123 -4.60 -7.44 -8.78
CA GLY A 123 -4.85 -7.32 -7.36
C GLY A 123 -5.84 -6.20 -7.02
N ARG A 124 -5.71 -5.61 -5.83
CA ARG A 124 -6.60 -4.55 -5.32
C ARG A 124 -6.23 -3.17 -5.88
N GLY A 125 -6.23 -3.03 -7.20
CA GLY A 125 -6.10 -1.73 -7.88
C GLY A 125 -4.72 -1.37 -8.41
N TYR A 126 -3.73 -2.28 -8.37
CA TYR A 126 -2.38 -1.98 -8.88
C TYR A 126 -2.38 -1.91 -10.42
N CYS A 127 -2.27 -0.69 -10.96
CA CYS A 127 -2.41 -0.40 -12.39
C CYS A 127 -1.07 -0.30 -13.13
N LEU A 128 -0.92 -1.01 -14.24
CA LEU A 128 0.37 -1.09 -14.94
C LEU A 128 0.63 0.07 -15.91
N ARG A 129 -0.38 0.93 -16.18
CA ARG A 129 -0.31 1.95 -17.22
C ARG A 129 0.78 3.00 -16.98
N ASP A 130 0.84 3.52 -15.76
CA ASP A 130 1.61 4.73 -15.44
C ASP A 130 2.98 4.40 -14.82
N ARG A 131 3.43 3.15 -14.96
CA ARG A 131 4.67 2.61 -14.39
C ARG A 131 5.59 2.11 -15.50
N SER A 132 6.89 2.16 -15.25
CA SER A 132 7.90 1.57 -16.13
C SER A 132 7.92 0.04 -16.00
N GLU A 133 8.51 -0.63 -17.00
CA GLU A 133 8.65 -2.09 -16.99
C GLU A 133 9.41 -2.60 -15.77
N GLN A 134 10.49 -1.88 -15.41
CA GLN A 134 11.36 -2.25 -14.31
C GLN A 134 10.65 -2.07 -12.96
N GLU A 135 9.89 -0.98 -12.79
CA GLU A 135 9.08 -0.76 -11.58
C GLU A 135 8.05 -1.87 -11.41
N ILE A 136 7.27 -2.18 -12.46
CA ILE A 136 6.26 -3.25 -12.41
C ILE A 136 6.91 -4.59 -12.05
N PHE A 137 8.02 -4.94 -12.71
CA PHE A 137 8.72 -6.19 -12.41
C PHE A 137 9.19 -6.24 -10.96
N ASN A 138 9.83 -5.17 -10.47
CA ASN A 138 10.34 -5.11 -9.09
C ASN A 138 9.21 -5.22 -8.07
N ASP A 139 8.11 -4.49 -8.25
CA ASP A 139 6.97 -4.50 -7.32
C ASP A 139 6.28 -5.87 -7.29
N LEU A 140 6.09 -6.50 -8.47
CA LEU A 140 5.53 -7.85 -8.55
C LEU A 140 6.46 -8.88 -7.88
N ARG A 141 7.78 -8.76 -8.03
CA ARG A 141 8.75 -9.63 -7.36
C ARG A 141 8.77 -9.40 -5.85
N GLU A 142 8.71 -8.15 -5.39
CA GLU A 142 8.59 -7.79 -3.97
C GLU A 142 7.30 -8.34 -3.37
N ALA A 143 6.23 -8.41 -4.18
CA ALA A 143 4.99 -9.06 -3.85
C ALA A 143 4.97 -10.58 -4.10
N CYS A 144 6.13 -11.23 -4.23
CA CYS A 144 6.23 -12.69 -4.35
C CYS A 144 5.53 -13.30 -5.58
N VAL A 145 5.29 -12.53 -6.64
CA VAL A 145 4.82 -13.05 -7.94
C VAL A 145 5.99 -13.74 -8.65
N ASP A 146 5.72 -14.87 -9.32
CA ASP A 146 6.74 -15.60 -10.07
C ASP A 146 7.45 -14.71 -11.10
N ALA A 147 8.74 -14.97 -11.35
CA ALA A 147 9.55 -14.12 -12.22
C ALA A 147 9.11 -14.16 -13.70
N VAL A 148 8.50 -15.26 -14.15
CA VAL A 148 7.93 -15.34 -15.51
C VAL A 148 6.68 -14.48 -15.58
N ASP A 149 5.74 -14.69 -14.67
CA ASP A 149 4.49 -13.93 -14.60
C ASP A 149 4.76 -12.42 -14.40
N ALA A 150 5.74 -12.06 -13.57
CA ALA A 150 6.14 -10.68 -13.34
C ALA A 150 6.65 -10.01 -14.63
N ARG A 151 7.47 -10.71 -15.43
CA ARG A 151 7.92 -10.18 -16.75
C ARG A 151 6.77 -10.07 -17.74
N SER A 152 5.90 -11.07 -17.78
CA SER A 152 4.71 -11.06 -18.63
C SER A 152 3.83 -9.86 -18.32
N LEU A 153 3.52 -9.62 -17.04
CA LEU A 153 2.72 -8.48 -16.63
C LEU A 153 3.45 -7.14 -16.84
N ALA A 154 4.76 -7.06 -16.60
CA ALA A 154 5.55 -5.84 -16.86
C ALA A 154 5.50 -5.40 -18.34
N SER A 155 5.41 -6.35 -19.27
CA SER A 155 5.24 -6.04 -20.71
C SER A 155 3.91 -5.36 -21.06
N CYS A 156 2.93 -5.36 -20.15
CA CYS A 156 1.65 -4.66 -20.31
C CYS A 156 1.70 -3.15 -20.02
N ARG A 157 2.87 -2.59 -19.70
CA ARG A 157 3.04 -1.16 -19.38
C ARG A 157 2.46 -0.25 -20.46
N HIS A 158 1.93 0.90 -20.03
CA HIS A 158 1.34 1.94 -20.90
C HIS A 158 0.18 1.51 -21.81
N LEU A 159 -0.22 0.23 -21.83
CA LEU A 159 -1.38 -0.23 -22.57
C LEU A 159 -2.66 0.24 -21.88
N THR A 160 -3.66 0.62 -22.68
CA THR A 160 -4.97 1.07 -22.18
C THR A 160 -6.13 0.48 -22.95
N GLY A 161 -7.29 0.41 -22.28
CA GLY A 161 -8.58 0.13 -22.89
C GLY A 161 -8.62 -1.14 -23.74
N ALA A 162 -9.18 -1.04 -24.94
CA ALA A 162 -9.33 -2.17 -25.86
C ALA A 162 -7.99 -2.78 -26.27
N LYS A 163 -6.93 -1.97 -26.40
CA LYS A 163 -5.58 -2.46 -26.77
C LYS A 163 -4.99 -3.32 -25.65
N ALA A 164 -5.09 -2.86 -24.40
CA ALA A 164 -4.66 -3.64 -23.23
C ALA A 164 -5.43 -4.97 -23.12
N ARG A 165 -6.75 -4.92 -23.30
CA ARG A 165 -7.60 -6.13 -23.21
C ARG A 165 -7.25 -7.16 -24.27
N LYS A 166 -7.05 -6.70 -25.51
CA LYS A 166 -6.63 -7.57 -26.61
C LYS A 166 -5.24 -8.16 -26.35
N PHE A 167 -4.28 -7.35 -25.91
CA PHE A 167 -2.93 -7.82 -25.60
C PHE A 167 -2.91 -8.89 -24.49
N LEU A 168 -3.67 -8.70 -23.41
CA LEU A 168 -3.84 -9.71 -22.34
C LEU A 168 -4.45 -11.03 -22.84
N GLN A 169 -5.34 -10.95 -23.82
CA GLN A 169 -5.96 -12.14 -24.44
C GLN A 169 -4.98 -12.84 -25.36
N ASP A 170 -4.39 -12.11 -26.31
CA ASP A 170 -3.49 -12.63 -27.34
C ASP A 170 -2.24 -13.29 -26.71
N MET A 171 -1.69 -12.70 -25.65
CA MET A 171 -0.52 -13.23 -24.95
C MET A 171 -0.85 -14.31 -23.91
N GLY A 172 -2.13 -14.58 -23.64
CA GLY A 172 -2.56 -15.55 -22.63
C GLY A 172 -2.42 -15.07 -21.17
N TYR A 173 -2.02 -13.83 -20.94
CA TYR A 173 -1.75 -13.29 -19.60
C TYR A 173 -2.99 -13.15 -18.71
N HIS A 174 -4.19 -13.12 -19.29
CA HIS A 174 -5.47 -13.20 -18.56
C HIS A 174 -5.61 -14.47 -17.69
N ARG A 175 -4.76 -15.48 -17.89
CA ARG A 175 -4.73 -16.73 -17.12
C ARG A 175 -3.87 -16.65 -15.86
N ILE A 176 -2.95 -15.69 -15.78
CA ILE A 176 -2.10 -15.46 -14.62
C ILE A 176 -3.01 -15.17 -13.42
N GLU A 177 -2.77 -15.86 -12.32
CA GLU A 177 -3.48 -15.65 -11.06
C GLU A 177 -2.46 -15.52 -9.92
N ILE A 178 -2.42 -14.36 -9.29
CA ILE A 178 -1.52 -14.12 -8.16
C ILE A 178 -2.07 -14.76 -6.87
N THR A 179 -1.21 -15.01 -5.90
CA THR A 179 -1.62 -15.53 -4.59
C THR A 179 -2.33 -14.44 -3.76
N PRO A 180 -3.11 -14.80 -2.72
CA PRO A 180 -3.64 -13.83 -1.77
C PRO A 180 -2.55 -12.96 -1.12
N GLU A 181 -1.39 -13.56 -0.82
CA GLU A 181 -0.25 -12.85 -0.23
C GLU A 181 0.31 -11.82 -1.21
N SER A 182 0.48 -12.20 -2.48
CA SER A 182 0.93 -11.27 -3.52
C SER A 182 -0.02 -10.11 -3.69
N GLN A 183 -1.33 -10.35 -3.64
CA GLN A 183 -2.30 -9.28 -3.72
C GLN A 183 -2.21 -8.32 -2.53
N TYR A 184 -2.07 -8.86 -1.33
CA TYR A 184 -1.91 -8.08 -0.11
C TYR A 184 -0.65 -7.20 -0.18
N ARG A 185 0.50 -7.78 -0.57
CA ARG A 185 1.76 -7.06 -0.72
C ARG A 185 1.69 -5.97 -1.80
N LEU A 186 1.10 -6.27 -2.96
CA LEU A 186 0.88 -5.26 -4.02
C LEU A 186 -0.01 -4.11 -3.55
N PHE A 187 -1.05 -4.42 -2.76
CA PHE A 187 -1.89 -3.37 -2.21
C PHE A 187 -1.11 -2.45 -1.26
N HIS A 188 -0.25 -3.00 -0.40
CA HIS A 188 0.59 -2.19 0.49
C HIS A 188 1.55 -1.27 -0.26
N ILE A 189 2.15 -1.76 -1.35
CA ILE A 189 2.98 -0.92 -2.24
C ILE A 189 2.14 0.25 -2.78
N LEU A 190 0.99 -0.05 -3.38
CA LEU A 190 0.09 0.97 -3.91
C LEU A 190 -0.40 1.96 -2.84
N PHE A 191 -0.80 1.46 -1.67
CA PHE A 191 -1.37 2.28 -0.61
C PHE A 191 -0.34 3.28 -0.06
N ASN A 192 0.91 2.85 0.10
CA ASN A 192 2.01 3.74 0.50
C ASN A 192 2.30 4.83 -0.55
N GLU A 193 2.21 4.52 -1.84
CA GLU A 193 2.33 5.53 -2.90
C GLU A 193 1.22 6.58 -2.81
N LEU A 194 -0.02 6.14 -2.55
CA LEU A 194 -1.17 7.02 -2.42
C LEU A 194 -1.09 7.90 -1.17
N ILE A 195 -0.65 7.36 -0.02
CA ILE A 195 -0.33 8.16 1.17
C ILE A 195 0.69 9.24 0.82
N GLY A 196 1.77 8.87 0.14
CA GLY A 196 2.79 9.82 -0.32
C GLY A 196 2.21 10.93 -1.19
N ALA A 197 1.26 10.60 -2.08
CA ALA A 197 0.58 11.59 -2.91
C ALA A 197 -0.30 12.55 -2.10
N VAL A 198 -1.10 12.02 -1.17
CA VAL A 198 -1.93 12.82 -0.25
C VAL A 198 -1.05 13.77 0.57
N LEU A 199 0.03 13.27 1.15
CA LEU A 199 0.96 14.08 1.97
C LEU A 199 1.66 15.16 1.15
N ARG A 200 2.05 14.88 -0.10
CA ARG A 200 2.63 15.90 -0.99
C ARG A 200 1.66 17.06 -1.23
N ILE A 201 0.37 16.78 -1.37
CA ILE A 201 -0.67 17.82 -1.55
C ILE A 201 -0.88 18.58 -0.25
N ALA A 202 -1.08 17.87 0.87
CA ALA A 202 -1.37 18.47 2.18
C ALA A 202 -0.22 19.32 2.74
N ARG A 203 1.03 19.05 2.34
CA ARG A 203 2.24 19.75 2.81
C ARG A 203 2.69 20.90 1.90
N ARG A 204 1.94 21.22 0.84
CA ARG A 204 2.27 22.35 -0.05
C ARG A 204 2.17 23.67 0.73
N LEU A 205 3.08 24.61 0.46
CA LEU A 205 3.21 25.83 1.28
C LEU A 205 1.91 26.65 1.33
N ASP A 206 1.28 26.89 0.17
CA ASP A 206 0.00 27.59 0.04
C ASP A 206 -1.14 26.88 0.78
N VAL A 207 -1.12 25.55 0.82
CA VAL A 207 -2.10 24.75 1.56
C VAL A 207 -1.92 24.91 3.06
N VAL A 208 -0.68 24.82 3.54
CA VAL A 208 -0.35 24.98 4.96
C VAL A 208 -0.65 26.40 5.43
N GLU A 209 -0.35 27.41 4.62
CA GLU A 209 -0.69 28.81 4.91
C GLU A 209 -2.20 29.04 4.96
N LYS A 210 -2.97 28.41 4.08
CA LYS A 210 -4.43 28.59 4.00
C LYS A 210 -5.21 27.82 5.08
N TYR A 211 -4.81 26.58 5.35
CA TYR A 211 -5.60 25.66 6.19
C TYR A 211 -4.91 25.27 7.49
N GLY A 212 -3.58 25.39 7.58
CA GLY A 212 -2.75 24.84 8.65
C GLY A 212 -2.06 23.53 8.27
N SER A 213 -1.11 23.11 9.11
CA SER A 213 -0.35 21.88 8.93
C SER A 213 -1.15 20.66 9.41
N VAL A 214 -1.18 19.60 8.61
CA VAL A 214 -1.75 18.31 9.01
C VAL A 214 -0.68 17.46 9.68
N ASP A 215 -0.90 17.08 10.94
CA ASP A 215 -0.11 16.05 11.60
C ASP A 215 -0.67 14.66 11.24
N TRP A 216 -0.10 14.06 10.19
CA TRP A 216 -0.57 12.77 9.70
C TRP A 216 -0.47 11.66 10.74
N HIS A 217 0.54 11.67 11.61
CA HIS A 217 0.77 10.54 12.52
C HIS A 217 -0.33 10.45 13.59
N SER A 218 -0.78 11.58 14.10
CA SER A 218 -1.85 11.66 15.11
C SER A 218 -3.25 11.49 14.53
N LEU A 219 -3.42 11.49 13.20
CA LEU A 219 -4.72 11.19 12.61
C LEU A 219 -5.15 9.75 12.86
N ASP A 220 -6.43 9.61 13.18
CA ASP A 220 -7.12 8.34 13.28
C ASP A 220 -6.98 7.49 12.00
N GLN A 221 -6.72 6.19 12.14
CA GLN A 221 -6.56 5.30 10.99
C GLN A 221 -7.77 5.33 10.03
N PRO A 222 -9.03 5.34 10.50
CA PRO A 222 -10.18 5.45 9.62
C PRO A 222 -10.23 6.74 8.79
N VAL A 223 -9.70 7.84 9.34
CA VAL A 223 -9.57 9.12 8.65
C VAL A 223 -8.52 9.01 7.54
N LYS A 224 -7.35 8.44 7.85
CA LYS A 224 -6.29 8.18 6.87
C LYS A 224 -6.79 7.33 5.70
N ASP A 225 -7.43 6.21 6.02
CA ASP A 225 -8.01 5.27 5.05
C ASP A 225 -9.00 5.97 4.12
N LEU A 226 -9.88 6.81 4.65
CA LEU A 226 -10.87 7.52 3.85
C LEU A 226 -10.26 8.56 2.91
N VAL A 227 -9.28 9.33 3.38
CA VAL A 227 -8.62 10.34 2.54
C VAL A 227 -7.85 9.69 1.41
N VAL A 228 -7.14 8.59 1.70
CA VAL A 228 -6.45 7.81 0.68
C VAL A 228 -7.44 7.18 -0.30
N ASP A 229 -8.59 6.71 0.18
CA ASP A 229 -9.66 6.19 -0.67
C ASP A 229 -10.21 7.25 -1.64
N LEU A 230 -10.43 8.48 -1.16
CA LEU A 230 -10.83 9.60 -2.01
C LEU A 230 -9.79 9.85 -3.11
N HIS A 231 -8.50 9.78 -2.78
CA HIS A 231 -7.44 9.98 -3.75
C HIS A 231 -7.41 8.83 -4.77
N TYR A 232 -7.54 7.58 -4.30
CA TYR A 232 -7.58 6.38 -5.14
C TYR A 232 -8.71 6.42 -6.18
N THR A 233 -9.92 6.84 -5.81
CA THR A 233 -11.05 6.90 -6.74
C THR A 233 -11.03 8.12 -7.66
N GLY A 234 -10.11 9.07 -7.44
CA GLY A 234 -10.11 10.36 -8.13
C GLY A 234 -11.13 11.37 -7.57
N ASP A 235 -11.79 11.06 -6.45
CA ASP A 235 -12.70 11.98 -5.76
C ASP A 235 -11.96 13.07 -4.97
N TYR A 236 -10.62 13.00 -4.82
CA TYR A 236 -9.79 14.00 -4.13
C TYR A 236 -9.35 15.14 -5.07
N THR A 237 -10.34 15.80 -5.67
CA THR A 237 -10.20 17.00 -6.51
C THR A 237 -9.93 18.25 -5.68
N ASN A 238 -9.59 19.39 -6.32
CA ASN A 238 -9.48 20.67 -5.61
C ASN A 238 -10.76 21.00 -4.82
N ALA A 239 -11.94 20.85 -5.42
CA ALA A 239 -13.20 21.23 -4.77
C ALA A 239 -13.56 20.38 -3.53
N THR A 240 -13.21 19.09 -3.56
CA THR A 240 -13.43 18.18 -2.43
C THR A 240 -12.32 18.35 -1.39
N PHE A 241 -11.08 18.52 -1.83
CA PHE A 241 -9.93 18.86 -0.99
C PHE A 241 -10.21 20.06 -0.09
N GLU A 242 -10.78 21.15 -0.62
CA GLU A 242 -11.09 22.35 0.19
C GLU A 242 -12.09 22.08 1.32
N ARG A 243 -12.95 21.06 1.20
CA ARG A 243 -13.88 20.65 2.27
C ARG A 243 -13.22 19.69 3.26
N ILE A 244 -12.32 18.83 2.79
CA ILE A 244 -11.68 17.78 3.59
C ILE A 244 -10.53 18.36 4.41
N GLN A 245 -9.71 19.23 3.83
CA GLN A 245 -8.46 19.71 4.43
C GLN A 245 -8.66 20.35 5.82
N PRO A 246 -9.67 21.21 6.07
CA PRO A 246 -9.92 21.75 7.40
C PRO A 246 -10.17 20.67 8.46
N ALA A 247 -10.90 19.61 8.11
CA ALA A 247 -11.20 18.49 9.02
C ALA A 247 -9.96 17.62 9.31
N LEU A 248 -8.98 17.60 8.40
CA LEU A 248 -7.69 16.93 8.66
C LEU A 248 -6.80 17.77 9.58
N VAL A 249 -6.83 19.09 9.46
CA VAL A 249 -6.07 19.98 10.34
C VAL A 249 -6.65 20.00 11.76
N SER A 250 -7.98 19.95 11.91
CA SER A 250 -8.61 19.86 13.23
C SER A 250 -8.35 18.53 13.94
N ALA A 251 -7.83 17.53 13.24
CA ALA A 251 -7.62 16.16 13.72
C ALA A 251 -8.87 15.56 14.38
N ASN A 252 -10.06 16.02 13.99
CA ASN A 252 -11.33 15.61 14.57
C ASN A 252 -12.14 14.80 13.56
N ARG A 253 -12.32 13.51 13.85
CA ARG A 253 -13.09 12.59 13.01
C ARG A 253 -14.52 13.05 12.75
N ASN A 254 -15.17 13.71 13.71
CA ASN A 254 -16.55 14.15 13.56
C ASN A 254 -16.69 15.24 12.49
N ASP A 255 -15.68 16.09 12.33
CA ASP A 255 -15.65 17.11 11.29
C ASP A 255 -15.58 16.44 9.91
N LEU A 256 -14.75 15.40 9.76
CA LEU A 256 -14.68 14.63 8.52
C LEU A 256 -15.97 13.86 8.26
N LEU A 257 -16.56 13.26 9.30
CA LEU A 257 -17.85 12.56 9.19
C LEU A 257 -18.96 13.51 8.74
N HIS A 258 -18.97 14.75 9.23
CA HIS A 258 -19.91 15.77 8.78
C HIS A 258 -19.74 16.05 7.27
N VAL A 259 -18.50 16.25 6.81
CA VAL A 259 -18.19 16.48 5.40
C VAL A 259 -18.60 15.30 4.52
N ILE A 260 -18.30 14.07 4.94
CA ILE A 260 -18.60 12.83 4.20
C ILE A 260 -20.08 12.47 4.26
N SER A 261 -20.85 13.00 5.21
CA SER A 261 -22.29 12.71 5.33
C SER A 261 -23.18 13.51 4.37
N ASP A 262 -22.62 14.49 3.66
CA ASP A 262 -23.34 15.33 2.69
C ASP A 262 -23.62 14.56 1.37
N GLN A 263 -24.70 13.77 1.38
CA GLN A 263 -25.07 12.92 0.24
C GLN A 263 -25.27 13.72 -1.05
N TYR A 264 -25.93 14.88 -0.98
CA TYR A 264 -26.19 15.69 -2.17
C TYR A 264 -24.86 16.11 -2.82
N TYR A 265 -23.90 16.56 -2.01
CA TYR A 265 -22.61 16.94 -2.55
C TYR A 265 -21.84 15.77 -3.17
N TRP A 266 -21.77 14.62 -2.50
CA TRP A 266 -20.98 13.50 -3.00
C TRP A 266 -21.66 12.78 -4.18
N VAL A 267 -22.93 12.44 -4.04
CA VAL A 267 -23.64 11.62 -5.03
C VAL A 267 -24.11 12.47 -6.20
N GLU A 268 -24.81 13.59 -5.95
CA GLU A 268 -25.43 14.37 -7.02
C GLU A 268 -24.44 15.36 -7.66
N LEU A 269 -23.65 16.08 -6.85
CA LEU A 269 -22.76 17.13 -7.38
C LEU A 269 -21.40 16.60 -7.85
N ARG A 270 -20.87 15.56 -7.20
CA ARG A 270 -19.56 14.96 -7.54
C ARG A 270 -19.67 13.67 -8.32
N ASN A 271 -20.88 13.14 -8.54
CA ASN A 271 -21.12 11.86 -9.22
C ASN A 271 -20.38 10.68 -8.57
N THR A 272 -20.10 10.75 -7.27
CA THR A 272 -19.54 9.61 -6.54
C THR A 272 -20.62 8.50 -6.49
N PRO A 273 -20.30 7.26 -6.90
CA PRO A 273 -21.26 6.16 -6.82
C PRO A 273 -21.84 6.00 -5.42
N PHE A 274 -23.16 5.84 -5.31
CA PHE A 274 -23.85 5.77 -4.02
C PHE A 274 -23.26 4.70 -3.09
N GLU A 275 -22.91 3.53 -3.64
CA GLU A 275 -22.27 2.44 -2.89
C GLU A 275 -20.94 2.86 -2.25
N ARG A 276 -20.14 3.67 -2.96
CA ARG A 276 -18.86 4.21 -2.45
C ARG A 276 -19.08 5.25 -1.37
N PHE A 277 -20.02 6.16 -1.58
CA PHE A 277 -20.44 7.15 -0.59
C PHE A 277 -20.89 6.48 0.71
N ASP A 278 -21.82 5.53 0.60
CA ASP A 278 -22.41 4.84 1.75
C ASP A 278 -21.35 4.00 2.50
N ALA A 279 -20.44 3.34 1.77
CA ALA A 279 -19.33 2.60 2.39
C ALA A 279 -18.39 3.52 3.18
N ARG A 280 -17.99 4.68 2.63
CA ARG A 280 -17.16 5.67 3.32
C ARG A 280 -17.80 6.17 4.61
N LYS A 281 -19.09 6.53 4.54
CA LYS A 281 -19.87 7.00 5.69
C LYS A 281 -19.96 5.92 6.78
N ARG A 282 -20.37 4.70 6.41
CA ARG A 282 -20.48 3.57 7.36
C ARG A 282 -19.13 3.22 8.00
N TYR A 283 -18.05 3.30 7.23
CA TYR A 283 -16.70 3.01 7.72
C TYR A 283 -16.27 3.98 8.84
N LEU A 284 -16.53 5.28 8.70
CA LEU A 284 -16.27 6.24 9.77
C LEU A 284 -17.20 6.07 10.99
N ILE A 285 -18.49 5.80 10.76
CA ILE A 285 -19.46 5.59 11.86
C ILE A 285 -19.08 4.38 12.70
N LYS A 286 -18.83 3.22 12.06
CA LYS A 286 -18.44 1.99 12.76
C LYS A 286 -17.17 2.17 13.59
N ALA A 287 -16.22 2.94 13.08
CA ALA A 287 -15.01 3.24 13.82
C ALA A 287 -15.25 4.16 15.03
N ALA A 288 -16.22 5.08 14.96
CA ALA A 288 -16.59 5.91 16.10
C ALA A 288 -17.26 5.06 17.21
N GLU A 289 -18.16 4.16 16.84
CA GLU A 289 -18.83 3.24 17.79
C GLU A 289 -17.85 2.30 18.51
N ALA A 290 -16.83 1.82 17.79
CA ALA A 290 -15.79 0.96 18.35
C ALA A 290 -14.92 1.69 19.40
N GLN A 291 -14.71 3.00 19.26
CA GLN A 291 -13.94 3.79 20.24
C GLN A 291 -14.72 3.99 21.54
N THR A 292 -16.02 4.29 21.46
CA THR A 292 -16.89 4.51 22.62
C THR A 292 -17.04 3.25 23.49
N THR A 293 -16.94 2.05 22.88
CA THR A 293 -17.00 0.76 23.61
C THR A 293 -15.70 0.41 24.31
N THR A 294 -14.54 0.78 23.76
CA THR A 294 -13.24 0.61 24.44
C THR A 294 -13.04 1.57 25.62
N GLU A 295 -13.61 2.79 25.58
CA GLU A 295 -13.50 3.75 26.67
C GLU A 295 -14.49 3.49 27.83
N SER A 296 -15.50 2.64 27.61
CA SER A 296 -16.54 2.30 28.60
C SER A 296 -16.31 0.97 29.35
N THR A 297 -15.16 0.32 29.15
CA THR A 297 -14.78 -0.87 29.92
C THR A 297 -13.79 -0.45 31.02
N PRO A 298 -14.18 -0.48 32.31
CA PRO A 298 -13.33 -0.07 33.44
C PRO A 298 -12.19 -1.04 33.74
#